data_AF-A0A662H0Q4-F1
#
_entry.id   AF-A0A662H0Q4-F1
#
_cell.length_a   1.000
_cell.length_b   1.000
_cell.length_c   1.000
_cell.angle_alpha   90.00
_cell.angle_beta   90.00
_cell.angle_gamma   90.00
#
_symmetry.space_group_name_H-M   'P 1'
#
loop_
_entity.id
_entity.type
_entity.pdbx_description
1 polymer ?
#
loop_
_entity_poly.entity_id
_entity_poly.type
_entity_poly.pdbx_seq_one_letter_code
_entity_poly.pdbx_strand_id
1 'polypeptide(L)' 'MQKAIKRPGRVKRFLKRLYGNKAFTKDGEIKQQYLYKAKKYVQKKYTGKRRRSLLSAINLAIRFEKWRKGK' A
#
# COMPACT_ATOMS: atom_id res chain seq x y z
N MET A 1 -4.68 20.85 -1.83
CA MET A 1 -3.59 19.86 -1.81
C MET A 1 -4.10 18.45 -1.51
N GLN A 2 -4.79 17.79 -2.45
CA GLN A 2 -5.19 16.39 -2.28
C GLN A 2 -4.94 15.63 -3.58
N LYS A 3 -3.82 14.92 -3.65
CA LYS A 3 -3.67 13.82 -4.61
C LYS A 3 -3.09 12.63 -3.90
N ALA A 4 -4.01 11.86 -3.32
CA ALA A 4 -3.86 10.44 -3.07
C ALA A 4 -2.87 9.83 -4.05
N ILE A 5 -1.71 9.38 -3.54
CA ILE A 5 -0.60 8.70 -4.24
C ILE A 5 -0.89 8.54 -5.74
N LYS A 6 -0.53 9.57 -6.52
CA LYS A 6 -0.90 9.79 -7.93
C LYS A 6 -0.23 8.82 -8.92
N ARG A 7 -0.03 7.57 -8.50
CA ARG A 7 0.32 6.45 -9.37
C ARG A 7 -0.69 5.34 -9.07
N PRO A 8 -1.67 5.06 -9.96
CA PRO A 8 -2.46 3.83 -9.90
C PRO A 8 -1.54 2.63 -10.15
N GLY A 9 -0.74 2.31 -9.14
CA GLY A 9 0.41 1.44 -9.27
C GLY A 9 0.15 0.06 -8.70
N ARG A 10 1.20 -0.75 -8.78
CA ARG A 10 1.26 -2.13 -8.29
C ARG A 10 0.69 -2.33 -6.87
N VAL A 11 0.85 -1.37 -5.96
CA VAL A 11 0.32 -1.46 -4.58
C VAL A 11 -1.20 -1.36 -4.55
N LYS A 12 -1.82 -0.44 -5.30
CA LYS A 12 -3.29 -0.31 -5.38
C LYS A 12 -3.91 -1.57 -5.98
N ARG A 13 -3.37 -2.08 -7.09
CA ARG A 13 -3.80 -3.36 -7.68
C ARG A 13 -3.63 -4.54 -6.72
N PHE A 14 -2.51 -4.58 -6.00
CA PHE A 14 -2.24 -5.63 -5.02
C PHE A 14 -3.23 -5.60 -3.85
N LEU A 15 -3.48 -4.43 -3.26
CA LEU A 15 -4.44 -4.27 -2.16
C LEU A 15 -5.87 -4.53 -2.61
N LYS A 16 -6.25 -4.08 -3.80
CA LYS A 16 -7.57 -4.37 -4.39
C LYS A 16 -7.77 -5.87 -4.56
N ARG A 17 -6.76 -6.61 -5.01
CA ARG A 17 -6.82 -8.07 -5.14
C ARG A 17 -6.92 -8.76 -3.78
N LEU A 18 -6.15 -8.31 -2.79
CA LEU A 18 -6.03 -9.00 -1.51
C LEU A 18 -7.18 -8.68 -0.55
N TYR A 19 -7.69 -7.45 -0.58
CA TYR A 19 -8.64 -6.95 0.40
C TYR A 19 -9.89 -6.33 -0.21
N GLY A 20 -9.94 -6.08 -1.53
CA GLY A 20 -11.09 -5.45 -2.16
C GLY A 20 -11.29 -3.98 -1.78
N ASN A 21 -12.52 -3.50 -1.90
CA ASN A 21 -12.89 -2.09 -1.67
C ASN A 21 -12.65 -1.61 -0.23
N LYS A 22 -12.72 -2.50 0.76
CA LYS A 22 -12.54 -2.13 2.18
C LYS A 22 -11.16 -1.54 2.50
N ALA A 23 -10.14 -1.82 1.67
CA ALA A 23 -8.81 -1.25 1.80
C ALA A 23 -8.72 0.22 1.36
N PHE A 24 -9.79 0.77 0.78
CA PHE A 24 -9.84 2.12 0.24
C PHE A 24 -10.84 2.99 1.00
N THR A 25 -10.61 4.30 1.02
CA THR A 25 -11.58 5.31 1.45
C THR A 25 -12.62 5.54 0.35
N LYS A 26 -13.69 6.30 0.64
CA LYS A 26 -14.70 6.66 -0.37
C LYS A 26 -14.07 7.38 -1.57
N ASP A 27 -13.05 8.20 -1.33
CA ASP A 27 -12.29 8.94 -2.36
C ASP A 27 -11.23 8.08 -3.08
N GLY A 28 -11.16 6.78 -2.76
CA GLY A 28 -10.23 5.84 -3.39
C GLY A 28 -8.79 5.92 -2.88
N GLU A 29 -8.54 6.60 -1.74
CA GLU A 29 -7.25 6.59 -1.04
C GLU A 29 -7.02 5.24 -0.34
N ILE A 30 -5.77 4.83 -0.18
CA ILE A 30 -5.46 3.60 0.57
C ILE A 30 -5.53 3.89 2.07
N LYS A 31 -6.31 3.10 2.80
CA LYS A 31 -6.32 3.12 4.26
C LYS A 31 -4.97 2.61 4.80
N GLN A 32 -4.31 3.39 5.65
CA GLN A 32 -2.98 3.10 6.20
C GLN A 32 -2.89 1.71 6.86
N GLN A 33 -3.91 1.32 7.63
CA GLN A 33 -3.97 0.00 8.27
C GLN A 33 -3.81 -1.17 7.27
N TYR A 34 -4.29 -1.02 6.04
CA TYR A 34 -4.18 -2.06 5.01
C TYR A 34 -2.79 -2.13 4.36
N LEU A 35 -2.01 -1.04 4.39
CA LEU A 35 -0.59 -1.10 4.01
C LEU A 35 0.22 -1.95 4.99
N TYR A 36 -0.02 -1.80 6.30
CA TYR A 36 0.63 -2.62 7.31
C TYR A 36 0.18 -4.08 7.25
N LYS A 37 -1.12 -4.34 7.06
CA LYS A 37 -1.63 -5.71 6.83
C LYS A 37 -0.98 -6.34 5.59
N ALA A 38 -0.86 -5.59 4.49
CA ALA A 38 -0.18 -6.07 3.28
C ALA A 38 1.30 -6.34 3.50
N LYS A 39 2.01 -5.49 4.26
CA LYS A 39 3.41 -5.73 4.63
C LYS A 39 3.58 -7.07 5.34
N LYS A 40 2.77 -7.32 6.39
CA LYS A 40 2.77 -8.58 7.15
C LYS A 40 2.43 -9.77 6.24
N TYR A 41 1.40 -9.64 5.40
CA TYR A 41 1.01 -10.67 4.45
C TYR A 41 2.14 -11.01 3.47
N VAL A 42 2.82 -9.99 2.91
CA VAL A 42 3.93 -10.21 1.98
C VAL A 42 5.13 -10.86 2.65
N GLN A 43 5.46 -10.48 3.88
CA GLN A 43 6.52 -11.12 4.66
C GLN A 43 6.24 -12.61 4.91
N LYS A 44 4.98 -12.97 5.16
CA LYS A 44 4.58 -14.35 5.47
C LYS A 44 4.39 -15.22 4.22
N LYS A 45 3.79 -14.70 3.15
CA LYS A 45 3.32 -15.50 2.02
C LYS A 45 4.30 -15.59 0.84
N TYR A 46 5.18 -14.60 0.67
CA TYR A 46 6.10 -14.56 -0.46
C TYR A 46 7.55 -14.67 0.01
N THR A 47 8.40 -15.24 -0.84
CA THR A 47 9.86 -15.33 -0.63
C THR A 47 10.62 -14.74 -1.82
N GLY A 48 11.95 -14.63 -1.69
CA GLY A 48 12.85 -14.24 -2.78
C GLY A 48 12.62 -12.84 -3.38
N LYS A 49 12.89 -12.72 -4.70
CA LYS A 49 12.84 -11.44 -5.45
C LYS A 49 11.44 -10.79 -5.40
N ARG A 50 10.38 -11.60 -5.45
CA ARG A 50 9.00 -11.11 -5.41
C ARG A 50 8.65 -10.46 -4.06
N ARG A 51 9.07 -11.08 -2.95
CA ARG A 51 8.92 -10.50 -1.59
C ARG A 51 9.63 -9.15 -1.51
N ARG A 52 10.92 -9.10 -1.86
CA ARG A 52 11.73 -7.86 -1.80
C ARG A 52 11.08 -6.71 -2.56
N SER A 53 10.64 -7.00 -3.79
CA SER A 53 10.04 -6.01 -4.67
C SER A 53 8.69 -5.48 -4.15
N LEU A 54 7.82 -6.35 -3.63
CA LEU A 54 6.53 -5.93 -3.04
C LEU A 54 6.73 -5.15 -1.73
N LEU A 55 7.65 -5.59 -0.87
CA LEU A 55 7.95 -4.89 0.38
C LEU A 55 8.53 -3.50 0.14
N SER A 56 9.42 -3.34 -0.84
CA SER A 56 9.96 -2.02 -1.20
C SER A 56 8.84 -1.06 -1.62
N ALA A 57 7.93 -1.51 -2.48
CA ALA A 57 6.79 -0.71 -2.92
C ALA A 57 5.83 -0.35 -1.76
N ILE A 58 5.52 -1.31 -0.88
CA ILE A 58 4.65 -1.07 0.29
C ILE A 58 5.31 -0.12 1.29
N ASN A 59 6.60 -0.29 1.57
CA ASN A 59 7.34 0.59 2.49
C ASN A 59 7.42 2.02 1.95
N LEU A 60 7.60 2.20 0.65
CA LEU A 60 7.58 3.51 0.01
C LEU A 60 6.20 4.19 0.16
N ALA A 61 5.12 3.43 -0.05
CA ALA A 61 3.76 3.95 0.15
C ALA A 61 3.52 4.38 1.62
N ILE A 62 4.02 3.62 2.59
CA ILE A 62 3.95 4.00 4.02
C ILE A 62 4.74 5.29 4.28
N ARG A 63 5.94 5.43 3.71
CA ARG A 63 6.77 6.66 3.88
C ARG A 63 6.07 7.89 3.32
N PHE A 64 5.51 7.80 2.11
CA PHE A 64 4.77 8.92 1.52
C PHE A 64 3.54 9.32 2.35
N GLU A 65 2.83 8.35 2.92
CA GLU A 65 1.68 8.64 3.77
C GLU A 65 2.08 9.32 5.08
N LYS A 66 3.22 8.94 5.68
CA LYS A 66 3.80 9.65 6.83
C LYS A 66 4.20 11.08 6.49
N TRP A 67 4.89 11.30 5.36
CA TRP A 67 5.26 12.65 4.93
C TRP A 67 4.06 13.54 4.64
N ARG A 68 2.97 12.97 4.10
CA ARG A 68 1.71 13.70 3.92
C ARG A 68 1.08 14.14 5.25
N LYS A 69 1.22 13.34 6.30
CA LYS A 69 0.64 13.62 7.62
C LYS A 69 1.46 14.58 8.47
N GLY A 70 2.78 14.62 8.26
CA GLY A 70 3.68 15.51 8.97
C GLY A 70 3.84 16.90 8.33
N LYS A 71 3.03 17.22 7.33
CA LYS A 71 2.99 18.49 6.62
C LYS A 71 1.55 18.99 6.62
#